data_AF-A0A521XM43-F1
#
_entry.id   AF-A0A521XM43-F1
#
_cell.length_a   1.000
_cell.length_b   1.000
_cell.length_c   1.000
_cell.angle_alpha   90.00
_cell.angle_beta   90.00
_cell.angle_gamma   90.00
#
_symmetry.space_group_name_H-M   'P 1'
#
loop_
_entity.id
_entity.type
_entity.pdbx_description
1 polymer ?
#
loop_
_entity_poly.entity_id
_entity_poly.type
_entity_poly.pdbx_seq_one_letter_code
_entity_poly.pdbx_strand_id
1 'polypeptide(L)'
;MGGSTTSAHDGPGQALFRFVRYWSRRSIVAGHVVDPERLAHGRDVMVTEAVQALRDRGRPTVNGVAEQLGIDQSGASRFVTQAVERGYLRKISSPSDSRQKLLDVTPDGAALVQAAHEWQEAIFAELASDFSEAEIQQFHRFMERLVAAGETSSEANADRSRP
;
A
#
# COMPACT_ATOMS: atom_id res chain seq x y z
N MET A 1 -47.78 -0.76 19.49
CA MET A 1 -46.75 -1.64 18.90
C MET A 1 -45.62 -0.76 18.39
N GLY A 2 -44.65 -0.45 19.25
CA GLY A 2 -43.46 0.33 18.90
C GLY A 2 -42.34 -0.65 18.59
N GLY A 3 -41.95 -0.72 17.32
CA GLY A 3 -40.80 -1.51 16.89
C GLY A 3 -39.52 -0.81 17.33
N SER A 4 -38.91 -1.31 18.40
CA SER A 4 -37.52 -1.03 18.72
C SER A 4 -36.64 -1.71 17.66
N THR A 5 -36.24 -0.99 16.62
CA THR A 5 -35.08 -1.37 15.82
C THR A 5 -33.83 -1.13 16.66
N THR A 6 -33.50 -2.11 17.48
CA THR A 6 -32.16 -2.25 18.08
C THR A 6 -31.17 -2.30 16.93
N SER A 7 -30.47 -1.19 16.66
CA SER A 7 -29.29 -1.20 15.81
C SER A 7 -28.24 -2.04 16.51
N ALA A 8 -28.05 -3.28 16.05
CA ALA A 8 -26.91 -4.09 16.43
C ALA A 8 -25.64 -3.31 16.07
N HIS A 9 -24.99 -2.70 17.07
CA HIS A 9 -23.74 -2.01 16.85
C HIS A 9 -22.70 -3.05 16.45
N ASP A 10 -22.24 -2.97 15.21
CA ASP A 10 -21.14 -3.77 14.71
C ASP A 10 -19.93 -3.62 15.65
N GLY A 11 -19.35 -4.74 16.08
CA GLY A 11 -18.15 -4.72 16.92
C GLY A 11 -16.97 -4.02 16.22
N PRO A 12 -15.92 -3.62 16.96
CA PRO A 12 -14.80 -2.84 16.39
C PRO A 12 -14.14 -3.50 15.17
N GLY A 13 -14.06 -4.83 15.13
CA GLY A 13 -13.56 -5.56 13.95
C GLY A 13 -14.47 -5.42 12.72
N GLN A 14 -15.79 -5.51 12.89
CA GLN A 14 -16.75 -5.34 11.79
C GLN A 14 -16.75 -3.91 11.25
N ALA A 15 -16.56 -2.91 12.12
CA ALA A 15 -16.37 -1.52 11.73
C ALA A 15 -15.08 -1.34 10.90
N LEU A 16 -13.96 -1.93 11.34
CA LEU A 16 -12.69 -1.91 10.59
C LEU A 16 -12.82 -2.56 9.21
N PHE A 17 -13.36 -3.78 9.12
CA PHE A 17 -13.49 -4.45 7.82
C PHE A 17 -14.53 -3.78 6.91
N ARG A 18 -15.55 -3.15 7.48
CA ARG A 18 -16.45 -2.27 6.71
C ARG A 18 -15.69 -1.06 6.16
N PHE A 19 -14.89 -0.38 6.99
CA PHE A 19 -14.03 0.72 6.55
C PHE A 19 -13.10 0.27 5.42
N VAL A 20 -12.34 -0.82 5.61
CA VAL A 20 -11.44 -1.39 4.60
C VAL A 20 -12.19 -1.74 3.31
N ARG A 21 -13.38 -2.34 3.39
CA ARG A 21 -14.17 -2.70 2.18
C ARG A 21 -14.75 -1.47 1.49
N TYR A 22 -15.25 -0.50 2.26
CA TYR A 22 -15.77 0.75 1.73
C TYR A 22 -14.67 1.48 0.97
N TRP A 23 -13.47 1.54 1.55
CA TRP A 23 -12.30 2.14 0.92
C TRP A 23 -11.72 1.27 -0.19
N SER A 24 -11.58 -0.04 -0.07
CA SER A 24 -11.10 -0.91 -1.17
C SER A 24 -11.99 -0.82 -2.41
N ARG A 25 -13.32 -0.83 -2.21
CA ARG A 25 -14.28 -0.62 -3.30
C ARG A 25 -14.22 0.80 -3.83
N ARG A 26 -13.87 1.78 -2.99
CA ARG A 26 -13.73 3.19 -3.35
C ARG A 26 -12.27 3.58 -3.69
N SER A 27 -11.31 2.70 -3.65
CA SER A 27 -10.02 2.84 -4.34
C SER A 27 -10.18 2.26 -5.75
N ILE A 28 -11.14 1.35 -5.92
CA ILE A 28 -11.69 0.91 -7.21
C ILE A 28 -12.72 1.93 -7.76
N VAL A 29 -13.45 2.69 -6.91
CA VAL A 29 -14.60 3.57 -7.28
C VAL A 29 -14.39 5.07 -7.00
N ALA A 30 -13.47 5.50 -6.13
CA ALA A 30 -12.97 6.88 -6.00
C ALA A 30 -11.62 7.04 -6.71
N GLY A 31 -11.57 6.52 -7.93
CA GLY A 31 -11.39 7.49 -8.99
C GLY A 31 -12.65 8.36 -9.05
N HIS A 32 -12.52 9.68 -9.02
CA HIS A 32 -13.56 10.52 -9.63
C HIS A 32 -13.61 10.18 -11.13
N VAL A 33 -14.29 9.08 -11.49
CA VAL A 33 -14.26 8.30 -12.75
C VAL A 33 -13.20 7.18 -12.75
N VAL A 34 -13.65 5.94 -13.00
CA VAL A 34 -12.80 4.75 -13.24
C VAL A 34 -12.18 4.88 -14.62
N ASP A 35 -11.00 5.48 -14.66
CA ASP A 35 -10.12 5.52 -15.82
C ASP A 35 -9.07 4.40 -15.71
N PRO A 36 -8.96 3.48 -16.70
CA PRO A 36 -7.87 2.51 -16.78
C PRO A 36 -6.47 3.11 -16.58
N GLU A 37 -6.23 4.36 -16.98
CA GLU A 37 -4.95 5.05 -16.77
C GLU A 37 -4.66 5.33 -15.28
N ARG A 38 -5.70 5.64 -14.50
CA ARG A 38 -5.58 5.84 -13.04
C ARG A 38 -5.30 4.55 -12.28
N LEU A 39 -5.90 3.43 -12.70
CA LEU A 39 -5.60 2.12 -12.12
C LEU A 39 -4.17 1.66 -12.44
N ALA A 40 -3.66 1.98 -13.63
CA ALA A 40 -2.26 1.77 -13.96
C ALA A 40 -1.35 2.64 -13.09
N HIS A 41 -1.68 3.92 -12.91
CA HIS A 41 -0.97 4.83 -12.01
C HIS A 41 -0.92 4.32 -10.56
N GLY A 42 -2.02 3.81 -10.01
CA GLY A 42 -2.03 3.26 -8.66
C GLY A 42 -1.10 2.06 -8.48
N ARG A 43 -1.00 1.19 -9.50
CA ARG A 43 -0.04 0.07 -9.50
C ARG A 43 1.40 0.55 -9.63
N ASP A 44 1.64 1.56 -10.46
CA ASP A 44 2.95 2.18 -10.64
C ASP A 44 3.42 2.82 -9.32
N VAL A 45 2.53 3.48 -8.57
CA VAL A 45 2.81 4.00 -7.22
C VAL A 45 3.18 2.86 -6.27
N MET A 46 2.32 1.84 -6.14
CA MET A 46 2.55 0.74 -5.19
C MET A 46 3.88 0.02 -5.43
N VAL A 47 4.19 -0.31 -6.69
CA VAL A 47 5.43 -1.03 -7.01
C VAL A 47 6.66 -0.15 -6.83
N THR A 48 6.56 1.15 -7.13
CA THR A 48 7.67 2.11 -6.96
C THR A 48 7.95 2.37 -5.48
N GLU A 49 6.91 2.55 -4.68
CA GLU A 49 7.00 2.70 -3.23
C GLU A 49 7.58 1.45 -2.55
N ALA A 50 7.16 0.25 -2.99
CA ALA A 50 7.75 -1.00 -2.50
C ALA A 50 9.25 -1.10 -2.82
N VAL A 51 9.68 -0.71 -4.03
CA VAL A 51 11.11 -0.66 -4.36
C VAL A 51 11.83 0.36 -3.50
N GLN A 52 11.26 1.55 -3.28
CA GLN A 52 11.84 2.58 -2.42
C GLN A 52 12.07 2.07 -0.99
N ALA A 53 11.04 1.48 -0.37
CA ALA A 53 11.15 0.90 0.97
C ALA A 53 12.20 -0.23 1.06
N LEU A 54 12.32 -1.05 0.01
CA LEU A 54 13.31 -2.14 -0.03
C LEU A 54 14.73 -1.67 -0.30
N ARG A 55 14.91 -0.50 -0.96
CA ARG A 55 16.23 0.12 -1.13
C ARG A 55 16.82 0.48 0.21
N ASP A 56 16.03 1.09 1.08
CA ASP A 56 16.44 1.47 2.45
C ASP A 56 16.80 0.24 3.30
N ARG A 57 16.27 -0.93 2.94
CA ARG A 57 16.52 -2.23 3.58
C ARG A 57 17.53 -3.14 2.84
N GLY A 58 18.10 -2.67 1.72
CA GLY A 58 19.18 -3.34 0.98
C GLY A 58 18.81 -4.51 0.06
N ARG A 59 17.52 -4.78 -0.24
CA ARG A 59 17.09 -5.89 -1.12
C ARG A 59 16.01 -5.50 -2.15
N PRO A 60 16.21 -4.47 -3.01
CA PRO A 60 15.22 -4.07 -4.01
C PRO A 60 15.22 -5.03 -5.21
N THR A 61 14.73 -6.25 -5.01
CA THR A 61 14.62 -7.30 -6.04
C THR A 61 13.14 -7.53 -6.36
N VAL A 62 12.84 -8.15 -7.52
CA VAL A 62 11.46 -8.54 -7.85
C VAL A 62 10.86 -9.46 -6.78
N ASN A 63 11.65 -10.35 -6.19
CA ASN A 63 11.19 -11.21 -5.09
C ASN A 63 10.88 -10.41 -3.83
N GLY A 64 11.75 -9.47 -3.47
CA GLY A 64 11.48 -8.57 -2.35
C GLY A 64 10.21 -7.75 -2.57
N VAL A 65 9.97 -7.30 -3.79
CA VAL A 65 8.73 -6.59 -4.16
C VAL A 65 7.50 -7.51 -4.04
N ALA A 66 7.60 -8.77 -4.48
CA ALA A 66 6.53 -9.74 -4.35
C ALA A 66 6.17 -10.00 -2.87
N GLU A 67 7.19 -10.20 -2.03
CA GLU A 67 7.05 -10.36 -0.57
C GLU A 67 6.40 -9.12 0.06
N GLN A 68 6.92 -7.92 -0.25
CA GLN A 68 6.42 -6.65 0.30
C GLN A 68 4.97 -6.36 -0.08
N LEU A 69 4.57 -6.70 -1.30
CA LEU A 69 3.21 -6.46 -1.80
C LEU A 69 2.23 -7.60 -1.50
N GLY A 70 2.70 -8.74 -0.98
CA GLY A 70 1.87 -9.92 -0.73
C GLY A 70 1.26 -10.52 -2.01
N ILE A 71 1.96 -10.42 -3.15
CA ILE A 71 1.52 -10.95 -4.45
C ILE A 71 2.51 -12.00 -4.96
N ASP A 72 2.10 -12.79 -5.96
CA ASP A 72 3.00 -13.75 -6.58
C ASP A 72 4.10 -13.07 -7.41
N GLN A 73 5.21 -13.79 -7.59
CA GLN A 73 6.39 -13.29 -8.32
C GLN A 73 6.07 -12.90 -9.77
N SER A 74 5.14 -13.59 -10.44
CA SER A 74 4.78 -13.28 -11.83
C SER A 74 4.00 -11.96 -11.92
N GLY A 75 3.10 -11.72 -10.97
CA GLY A 75 2.38 -10.46 -10.79
C GLY A 75 3.35 -9.30 -10.52
N ALA A 76 4.27 -9.48 -9.56
CA ALA A 76 5.29 -8.48 -9.23
C ALA A 76 6.20 -8.18 -10.43
N SER A 77 6.67 -9.21 -11.14
CA SER A 77 7.51 -9.05 -12.33
C SER A 77 6.82 -8.24 -13.43
N ARG A 78 5.51 -8.48 -13.63
CA ARG A 78 4.70 -7.73 -14.60
C ARG A 78 4.58 -6.26 -14.21
N PHE A 79 4.28 -5.95 -12.95
CA PHE A 79 4.19 -4.55 -12.48
C PHE A 79 5.53 -3.83 -12.55
N VAL A 80 6.62 -4.49 -12.14
CA VAL A 80 7.98 -3.94 -12.25
C VAL A 80 8.32 -3.65 -13.71
N THR A 81 8.00 -4.56 -14.63
CA THR A 81 8.29 -4.37 -16.06
C THR A 81 7.54 -3.16 -16.62
N GLN A 82 6.25 -3.03 -16.29
CA GLN A 82 5.44 -1.87 -16.71
C GLN A 82 5.97 -0.55 -16.14
N ALA A 83 6.35 -0.52 -14.86
CA ALA A 83 6.92 0.67 -14.24
C ALA A 83 8.31 1.03 -14.80
N VAL A 84 9.11 0.04 -15.23
CA VAL A 84 10.36 0.28 -15.96
C VAL A 84 10.10 0.85 -17.35
N GLU A 85 9.15 0.28 -18.10
CA GLU A 85 8.76 0.77 -19.44
C GLU A 85 8.24 2.21 -19.39
N ARG A 86 7.58 2.59 -18.29
CA ARG A 86 7.07 3.95 -18.04
C ARG A 86 8.10 4.91 -17.44
N GLY A 87 9.29 4.43 -17.12
CA GLY A 87 10.40 5.25 -16.63
C GLY A 87 10.41 5.55 -15.13
N TYR A 88 9.51 4.95 -14.33
CA TYR A 88 9.48 5.13 -12.87
C TYR A 88 10.51 4.28 -12.14
N LEU A 89 10.86 3.13 -12.72
CA LEU A 89 11.87 2.23 -12.21
C LEU A 89 12.98 2.00 -13.24
N ARG A 90 14.15 1.59 -12.76
CA ARG A 90 15.24 1.10 -13.61
C ARG A 90 15.85 -0.17 -13.03
N LYS A 91 16.33 -1.05 -13.91
CA LYS A 91 17.09 -2.25 -13.52
C LYS A 91 18.58 -1.90 -13.49
N ILE A 92 19.24 -2.18 -12.38
CA ILE A 92 20.68 -2.03 -12.21
C ILE A 92 21.33 -3.39 -11.93
N SER A 93 22.59 -3.55 -12.27
CA SER A 93 23.37 -4.73 -11.88
C SER A 93 23.75 -4.61 -10.40
N SER A 94 23.66 -5.71 -9.65
CA SER A 94 24.18 -5.71 -8.29
C SER A 94 25.70 -5.49 -8.31
N PRO A 95 26.23 -4.60 -7.45
CA PRO A 95 27.68 -4.42 -7.30
C PRO A 95 28.39 -5.68 -6.81
N SER A 96 27.69 -6.59 -6.11
CA SER A 96 28.26 -7.80 -5.51
C SER A 96 28.08 -9.07 -6.36
N ASP A 97 27.07 -9.14 -7.23
CA ASP A 97 26.89 -10.24 -8.19
C ASP A 97 26.21 -9.73 -9.46
N SER A 98 26.94 -9.65 -10.57
CA SER A 98 26.40 -9.17 -11.85
C SER A 98 25.26 -10.01 -12.42
N ARG A 99 25.06 -11.25 -11.93
CA ARG A 99 23.92 -12.11 -12.29
C ARG A 99 22.64 -11.70 -11.57
N GLN A 100 22.75 -10.95 -10.47
CA GLN A 100 21.60 -10.40 -9.76
C GLN A 100 21.21 -9.04 -10.32
N LYS A 101 19.92 -8.89 -10.66
CA LYS A 101 19.33 -7.61 -11.04
C LYS A 101 18.65 -6.99 -9.83
N LEU A 102 19.04 -5.76 -9.52
CA LEU A 102 18.39 -4.90 -8.54
C LEU A 102 17.50 -3.90 -9.26
N LEU A 103 16.54 -3.36 -8.51
CA LEU A 103 15.64 -2.31 -8.92
C LEU A 103 16.06 -1.02 -8.24
N ASP A 104 15.87 0.07 -8.95
CA ASP A 104 16.14 1.40 -8.44
C ASP A 104 15.04 2.36 -8.89
N VAL A 105 14.73 3.33 -8.04
CA VAL A 105 13.69 4.33 -8.29
C VAL A 105 14.31 5.49 -9.06
N THR A 106 13.68 5.89 -10.16
CA THR A 106 14.11 7.04 -10.94
C THR A 106 13.63 8.35 -10.30
N PRO A 107 14.13 9.52 -10.70
CA PRO A 107 13.58 10.80 -10.25
C PRO A 107 12.07 10.93 -10.51
N ASP A 108 11.60 10.48 -11.68
CA ASP A 108 10.18 10.51 -12.03
C ASP A 108 9.36 9.54 -11.16
N GLY A 109 9.92 8.38 -10.81
CA GLY A 109 9.30 7.44 -9.87
C GLY A 109 9.20 8.02 -8.45
N ALA A 110 10.23 8.74 -7.99
CA ALA A 110 10.19 9.41 -6.70
C ALA A 110 9.14 10.53 -6.68
N ALA A 111 9.05 11.32 -7.77
CA ALA A 111 8.03 12.35 -7.92
C ALA A 111 6.61 11.76 -7.96
N LEU A 112 6.43 10.60 -8.60
CA LEU A 112 5.16 9.87 -8.62
C LEU A 112 4.72 9.47 -7.21
N VAL A 113 5.60 8.89 -6.41
CA VAL A 113 5.31 8.50 -5.02
C VAL A 113 4.98 9.73 -4.17
N GLN A 114 5.77 10.79 -4.28
CA GLN A 114 5.54 12.04 -3.55
C GLN A 114 4.16 12.65 -3.87
N ALA A 115 3.79 12.71 -5.15
CA ALA A 115 2.47 13.21 -5.56
C ALA A 115 1.32 12.33 -5.03
N ALA A 116 1.54 11.02 -4.94
CA ALA A 116 0.57 10.11 -4.36
C ALA A 116 0.41 10.34 -2.84
N HIS A 117 1.50 10.58 -2.10
CA HIS A 117 1.45 10.91 -0.67
C HIS A 117 0.72 12.23 -0.43
N GLU A 118 1.01 13.27 -1.21
CA GLU A 118 0.31 14.56 -1.10
C GLU A 118 -1.21 14.42 -1.35
N TRP A 119 -1.58 13.60 -2.34
CA TRP A 119 -2.97 13.30 -2.59
C TRP A 119 -3.62 12.52 -1.44
N GLN A 120 -2.93 11.52 -0.87
CA GLN A 120 -3.42 10.77 0.28
C GLN A 120 -3.66 11.67 1.50
N GLU A 121 -2.74 12.60 1.79
CA GLU A 121 -2.88 13.59 2.86
C GLU A 121 -4.07 14.51 2.63
N ALA A 122 -4.27 14.99 1.40
CA ALA A 122 -5.42 15.82 1.05
C ALA A 122 -6.75 15.07 1.27
N ILE A 123 -6.84 13.83 0.82
CA ILE A 123 -8.03 12.99 1.04
C ILE A 123 -8.25 12.71 2.52
N PHE A 124 -7.19 12.45 3.29
CA PHE A 124 -7.29 12.24 4.73
C PHE A 124 -7.84 13.50 5.42
N ALA A 125 -7.32 14.69 5.07
CA ALA A 125 -7.79 15.95 5.62
C ALA A 125 -9.28 16.22 5.31
N GLU A 126 -9.74 15.88 4.11
CA GLU A 126 -11.18 15.97 3.76
C GLU A 126 -12.03 15.04 4.65
N LEU A 127 -11.57 13.82 4.88
CA LEU A 127 -12.29 12.82 5.66
C LEU A 127 -12.30 13.11 7.16
N ALA A 128 -11.22 13.71 7.65
CA ALA A 128 -11.05 14.11 9.03
C ALA A 128 -11.46 15.56 9.27
N SER A 129 -12.19 16.20 8.35
CA SER A 129 -12.56 17.62 8.42
C SER A 129 -13.34 18.01 9.68
N ASP A 130 -14.11 17.08 10.25
CA ASP A 130 -14.87 17.28 11.48
C ASP A 130 -14.12 16.82 12.75
N PHE A 131 -12.87 16.34 12.61
CA PHE A 131 -12.08 15.81 13.73
C PHE A 131 -11.22 16.93 14.31
N SER A 132 -11.06 16.93 15.63
CA SER A 132 -10.04 17.74 16.28
C SER A 132 -8.63 17.20 16.01
N GLU A 133 -7.62 18.05 16.12
CA GLU A 133 -6.20 17.67 16.02
C GLU A 133 -5.85 16.51 16.97
N ALA A 134 -6.41 16.51 18.19
CA ALA A 134 -6.18 15.46 19.17
C ALA A 134 -6.77 14.10 18.72
N GLU A 135 -7.95 14.11 18.09
CA GLU A 135 -8.58 12.92 17.53
C GLU A 135 -7.81 12.39 16.32
N ILE A 136 -7.32 13.27 15.45
CA ILE A 136 -6.46 12.92 14.31
C ILE A 136 -5.19 12.23 14.81
N GLN A 137 -4.48 12.83 15.76
CA GLN A 137 -3.25 12.24 16.31
C GLN A 137 -3.52 10.91 17.03
N GLN A 138 -4.64 10.82 17.76
CA GLN A 138 -5.02 9.58 18.42
C GLN A 138 -5.35 8.47 17.42
N PHE A 139 -6.09 8.81 16.36
CA PHE A 139 -6.43 7.89 15.29
C PHE A 139 -5.17 7.40 14.56
N HIS A 140 -4.26 8.30 14.20
CA HIS A 140 -2.97 7.97 13.60
C HIS A 140 -2.19 6.96 14.45
N ARG A 141 -2.00 7.23 15.76
CA ARG A 141 -1.33 6.31 16.69
C ARG A 141 -2.00 4.93 16.75
N PHE A 142 -3.33 4.87 16.70
CA PHE A 142 -4.04 3.58 16.71
C PHE A 142 -3.87 2.81 15.40
N MET A 143 -3.85 3.50 14.26
CA MET A 143 -3.56 2.87 12.96
C MET A 143 -2.14 2.30 12.92
N GLU A 144 -1.13 3.06 13.32
CA GLU A 144 0.26 2.58 13.37
C GLU A 144 0.41 1.33 14.25
N ARG A 145 -0.25 1.33 15.42
CA ARG A 145 -0.25 0.16 16.32
C ARG A 145 -0.93 -1.06 15.70
N LEU A 146 -2.03 -0.87 14.95
CA LEU A 146 -2.70 -1.96 14.25
C LEU A 146 -1.84 -2.51 13.11
N VAL A 147 -1.15 -1.66 12.35
CA VAL A 147 -0.22 -2.07 11.29
C VAL A 147 0.93 -2.88 11.87
N ALA A 148 1.62 -2.37 12.90
CA ALA A 148 2.74 -3.07 13.54
C ALA A 148 2.32 -4.44 14.13
N ALA A 149 1.12 -4.53 14.71
CA ALA A 149 0.59 -5.79 15.21
C ALA A 149 0.27 -6.78 14.07
N GLY A 150 -0.19 -6.29 12.92
CA GLY A 150 -0.43 -7.07 11.72
C GLY A 150 0.85 -7.63 11.10
N GLU A 151 1.89 -6.82 10.96
CA GLU A 151 3.21 -7.24 10.45
C GLU A 151 3.81 -8.35 11.31
N THR A 152 3.83 -8.16 12.64
CA THR A 152 4.31 -9.16 13.60
C THR A 152 3.55 -10.48 13.50
N SER A 153 2.23 -10.42 13.31
CA SER A 153 1.38 -11.62 13.18
C SER A 153 1.61 -12.35 11.87
N SER A 154 1.87 -11.62 10.78
CA SER A 154 2.19 -12.17 9.46
C SER A 154 3.55 -12.88 9.46
N GLU A 155 4.58 -12.28 10.07
CA GLU A 155 5.91 -12.87 10.22
C GLU A 155 5.88 -14.16 11.05
N ALA A 156 5.16 -14.15 12.18
CA ALA A 156 4.99 -15.34 13.02
C ALA A 156 4.25 -16.48 12.31
N ASN A 157 3.34 -16.16 11.38
CA ASN A 157 2.61 -17.17 10.60
C ASN A 157 3.42 -17.70 9.41
N ALA A 158 4.27 -16.86 8.80
CA ALA A 158 5.21 -17.26 7.75
C ALA A 158 6.31 -18.21 8.30
N ASP A 159 6.80 -17.96 9.51
CA ASP A 159 7.79 -18.83 10.18
C ASP A 159 7.21 -20.22 10.52
N ARG A 160 5.95 -20.27 10.97
CA ARG A 160 5.23 -21.55 11.23
C ARG A 160 4.92 -22.37 9.97
N SER A 161 4.95 -21.75 8.80
CA SER A 161 4.64 -22.40 7.52
C SER A 161 5.88 -22.90 6.78
N ARG A 162 7.08 -22.71 7.33
CA ARG A 162 8.33 -23.28 6.78
C ARG A 162 8.49 -24.74 7.24
N PRO A 163 8.72 -25.68 6.30
CA PRO A 163 8.89 -27.11 6.60
C PRO A 163 10.20 -27.42 7.35
#